data_AF-A0A3D1ZPN1-F1
#
_entry.id   AF-A0A3D1ZPN1-F1
#
_cell.length_a   1.000
_cell.length_b   1.000
_cell.length_c   1.000
_cell.angle_alpha   90.00
_cell.angle_beta   90.00
_cell.angle_gamma   90.00
#
_symmetry.space_group_name_H-M   'P 1'
#
loop_
_entity.id
_entity.type
_entity.pdbx_description
1 polymer ?
#
loop_
_entity_poly.entity_id
_entity_poly.type
_entity_poly.pdbx_seq_one_letter_code
_entity_poly.pdbx_strand_id
1 'polypeptide(L)' 'MALAYDGAIQRLIDAFAHLPGIGPKGAQRIAFYLLNASDEESQGLIDAITEVKEKVRFCDICGNV' A
#
# COMPACT_ATOMS: atom_id res chain seq x y z
N MET A 1 15.05 -15.13 -9.21
CA MET A 1 15.75 -13.85 -9.45
C MET A 1 14.97 -12.75 -8.75
N ALA A 2 15.23 -12.50 -7.47
CA ALA A 2 14.75 -11.29 -6.82
C ALA A 2 15.78 -10.21 -7.15
N LEU A 3 15.41 -9.28 -8.03
CA LEU A 3 16.18 -8.06 -8.20
C LEU A 3 15.97 -7.27 -6.90
N ALA A 4 17.00 -7.20 -6.06
CA ALA A 4 16.97 -6.34 -4.89
C ALA A 4 17.05 -4.91 -5.38
N TYR A 5 15.98 -4.14 -5.14
CA TYR A 5 16.01 -2.69 -5.34
C TYR A 5 16.63 -2.05 -4.10
N ASP A 6 17.16 -0.83 -4.24
CA ASP A 6 17.71 -0.08 -3.12
C ASP A 6 16.84 1.15 -2.80
N GLY A 7 16.85 1.59 -1.55
CA GLY A 7 16.19 2.80 -1.10
C GLY A 7 14.66 2.77 -1.09
N ALA A 8 14.05 3.86 -1.55
CA ALA A 8 12.61 4.10 -1.38
C ALA A 8 11.73 3.07 -2.10
N ILE A 9 12.18 2.56 -3.25
CA ILE A 9 11.43 1.58 -4.06
C ILE A 9 11.32 0.26 -3.31
N GLN A 10 12.42 -0.25 -2.74
CA GLN A 10 12.39 -1.52 -2.01
C GLN A 10 11.46 -1.45 -0.79
N ARG A 11 11.50 -0.33 -0.05
CA ARG A 11 10.58 -0.11 1.07
C ARG A 11 9.11 -0.17 0.64
N LEU A 12 8.78 0.42 -0.51
CA LEU A 12 7.41 0.40 -1.04
C LEU A 12 7.00 -1.02 -1.48
N ILE A 13 7.89 -1.75 -2.15
CA ILE A 13 7.68 -3.15 -2.53
C ILE A 13 7.43 -4.00 -1.29
N ASP A 14 8.27 -3.87 -0.27
CA ASP A 14 8.14 -4.64 0.96
C ASP A 14 6.81 -4.31 1.65
N ALA A 15 6.44 -3.03 1.77
CA ALA A 15 5.17 -2.63 2.37
C ALA A 15 3.96 -3.26 1.66
N PHE A 16 3.92 -3.25 0.32
CA PHE A 16 2.84 -3.89 -0.43
C PHE A 16 2.88 -5.43 -0.34
N ALA A 17 4.06 -6.04 -0.29
CA ALA A 17 4.20 -7.50 -0.20
C ALA A 17 3.74 -8.06 1.16
N HIS A 18 3.65 -7.23 2.21
CA HIS A 18 3.08 -7.62 3.50
C HIS A 18 1.55 -7.65 3.50
N LEU A 19 0.88 -7.13 2.45
CA LEU A 19 -0.57 -7.14 2.37
C LEU A 19 -1.09 -8.53 1.97
N PRO A 20 -2.21 -8.98 2.58
CA PRO A 20 -2.81 -10.26 2.21
C PRO A 20 -3.20 -10.27 0.73
N GLY A 21 -2.77 -11.31 0.01
CA GLY A 21 -3.07 -11.48 -1.42
C GLY A 21 -2.10 -10.80 -2.38
N ILE A 22 -1.09 -10.06 -1.90
CA ILE A 22 -0.09 -9.41 -2.75
C ILE A 22 1.28 -10.08 -2.56
N GLY A 23 1.68 -10.92 -3.53
CA GLY A 23 3.02 -11.50 -3.54
C GLY A 23 4.11 -10.51 -4.01
N PRO A 24 5.41 -10.87 -3.87
CA PRO A 24 6.53 -9.98 -4.22
C PRO A 24 6.47 -9.41 -5.64
N LYS A 25 6.08 -10.22 -6.63
CA LYS A 25 5.90 -9.78 -8.02
C LYS A 25 4.74 -8.80 -8.18
N GLY A 26 3.66 -8.98 -7.42
CA GLY A 26 2.51 -8.08 -7.43
C GLY A 26 2.87 -6.74 -6.80
N ALA A 27 3.52 -6.77 -5.64
CA ALA A 27 4.02 -5.59 -4.95
C ALA A 27 4.98 -4.77 -5.82
N GLN A 28 5.91 -5.44 -6.50
CA GLN A 28 6.80 -4.80 -7.47
C GLN A 28 6.03 -4.07 -8.57
N ARG A 29 5.02 -4.71 -9.18
CA ARG A 29 4.19 -4.06 -10.22
C ARG A 29 3.50 -2.80 -9.71
N ILE A 30 2.97 -2.83 -8.49
CA ILE A 30 2.29 -1.68 -7.88
C ILE A 30 3.29 -0.55 -7.60
N ALA A 31 4.46 -0.87 -7.04
CA ALA A 31 5.50 0.13 -6.78
C ALA A 31 5.96 0.84 -8.07
N PHE A 32 6.14 0.10 -9.17
CA PHE A 32 6.51 0.70 -10.46
C PHE A 32 5.38 1.48 -11.13
N TYR A 33 4.12 1.10 -10.90
CA TYR A 33 2.99 1.91 -11.32
C TYR A 33 3.00 3.27 -10.61
N LEU A 34 3.17 3.30 -9.29
CA LEU A 34 3.19 4.53 -8.51
C LEU A 34 4.38 5.46 -8.84
N LEU A 35 5.52 4.92 -9.29
CA LEU A 35 6.63 5.77 -9.78
C LEU A 35 6.25 6.62 -10.99
N ASN A 36 5.25 6.21 -11.77
CA ASN A 36 4.77 6.93 -12.95
C ASN A 36 3.40 7.57 -12.74
N ALA A 37 2.80 7.37 -11.56
CA ALA A 37 1.53 7.98 -11.22
C ALA A 37 1.71 9.49 -10.98
N SER A 38 0.65 10.25 -11.18
CA SER A 38 0.65 11.67 -10.81
C SER A 38 0.75 11.85 -9.29
N ASP A 39 1.20 13.03 -8.86
CA ASP A 39 1.21 13.40 -7.45
C ASP A 39 -0.20 13.32 -6.84
N GLU A 40 -1.24 13.69 -7.60
CA GLU A 40 -2.63 13.63 -7.17
C GLU A 40 -3.11 12.19 -6.93
N GLU A 41 -2.82 11.26 -7.85
CA GLU A 41 -3.15 9.84 -7.67
C GLU A 41 -2.41 9.23 -6.47
N SER A 42 -1.12 9.56 -6.32
CA SER A 42 -0.30 9.07 -5.21
C SER A 42 -0.80 9.59 -3.87
N GLN A 43 -1.12 10.89 -3.80
CA GLN A 43 -1.66 11.52 -2.60
C GLN A 43 -3.04 10.97 -2.25
N GLY A 44 -3.92 10.75 -3.23
CA GLY A 44 -5.23 10.16 -3.02
C GLY A 44 -5.18 8.77 -2.38
N LEU A 45 -4.20 7.94 -2.77
CA LEU A 45 -3.98 6.64 -2.12
C LEU A 45 -3.52 6.79 -0.66
N ILE A 46 -2.58 7.70 -0.40
CA ILE A 46 -2.08 7.97 0.96
C ILE A 46 -3.20 8.45 1.86
N ASP A 47 -4.04 9.37 1.37
CA ASP A 47 -5.16 9.95 2.11
C ASP A 47 -6.20 8.87 2.42
N ALA A 48 -6.55 8.02 1.45
CA ALA A 48 -7.51 6.92 1.67
C ALA A 48 -7.02 5.93 2.75
N ILE A 49 -5.73 5.59 2.74
CA ILE A 49 -5.12 4.71 3.77
C ILE A 49 -5.15 5.40 5.14
N THR A 50 -4.86 6.70 5.19
CA THR A 50 -4.84 7.46 6.44
C THR A 50 -6.26 7.57 7.01
N GLU A 51 -7.23 7.93 6.17
CA GLU A 51 -8.62 8.11 6.54
C GLU A 51 -9.24 6.82 7.11
N VAL A 52 -9.02 5.66 6.49
CA VAL A 52 -9.54 4.40 7.01
C VAL A 52 -8.94 4.07 8.37
N LYS A 53 -7.65 4.34 8.58
CA LYS A 53 -6.98 4.10 9.87
C LYS A 53 -7.47 5.05 10.96
N GLU A 54 -7.81 6.28 10.61
CA GLU A 54 -8.28 7.29 11.57
C GLU A 54 -9.75 7.13 11.92
N LYS A 55 -10.61 6.98 10.91
CA LYS A 55 -12.06 7.10 11.05
C LYS A 55 -12.76 5.76 11.24
N VAL A 56 -12.24 4.69 10.65
CA VAL A 56 -12.89 3.38 10.77
C VAL A 56 -12.52 2.73 12.09
N ARG A 57 -13.56 2.38 12.84
CA ARG A 57 -13.49 1.64 14.11
C ARG A 57 -14.49 0.51 14.03
N PHE A 58 -14.13 -0.63 14.59
CA PHE A 58 -15.07 -1.71 14.77
C PHE A 58 -16.09 -1.30 15.84
N CYS A 59 -17.36 -1.60 15.59
CA CYS A 59 -18.42 -1.40 16.55
C CYS A 59 -18.18 -2.26 17.80
N ASP A 60 -18.19 -1.65 18.98
CA ASP A 60 -17.96 -2.36 20.26
C ASP A 60 -19.06 -3.39 20.60
N ILE A 61 -20.22 -3.31 19.92
CA ILE A 61 -21.38 -4.18 20.17
C ILE A 61 -21.36 -5.41 19.27
N CYS A 62 -21.13 -5.23 17.96
CA CYS A 62 -21.23 -6.32 16.98
C CYS A 62 -19.93 -6.64 16.23
N GLY A 63 -18.88 -5.84 16.40
CA GLY A 63 -17.60 -6.06 15.74
C GLY A 63 -17.59 -5.83 14.23
N ASN A 64 -18.64 -5.23 13.65
CA ASN A 64 -18.63 -4.78 12.26
C ASN A 64 -17.95 -3.42 12.10
N VAL A 65 -17.39 -3.18 10.93
CA VAL A 65 -16.99 -1.84 10.42
C VAL A 65 -18.18 -1.16 9.78
#